data_AF-A0A9D7Y6J5-F1
#
_entry.id   AF-A0A9D7Y6J5-F1
#
_cell.length_a   1.000
_cell.length_b   1.000
_cell.length_c   1.000
_cell.angle_alpha   90.00
_cell.angle_beta   90.00
_cell.angle_gamma   90.00
#
_symmetry.space_group_name_H-M   'P 1'
#
loop_
_entity.id
_entity.type
_entity.pdbx_description
1 polymer ?
#
loop_
_entity_poly.entity_id
_entity_poly.type
_entity_poly.pdbx_seq_one_letter_code
_entity_poly.pdbx_strand_id
1 'polypeptide(L)'
;MNPKASYPKKKIHSNLKPAQHIPVEHMLFEPMHMVDYFASQGIKLSEEVQTGDKLGKQLKSFTEWLKTMKKVHPDKLGQNIVQTDVAVQNLAEKSNTEGDILTEAMAEVFAMQGKNEKAIEVYEKLSLLNPLKSAYFAAKILPLKG
;
A
#
# COMPACT_ATOMS: atom_id res chain seq x y z
N MET A 1 70.06 15.43 25.53
CA MET A 1 68.81 14.68 25.71
C MET A 1 68.47 13.99 24.40
N ASN A 2 68.22 12.69 24.47
CA ASN A 2 68.05 11.74 23.35
C ASN A 2 66.61 11.84 22.74
N PRO A 3 66.21 11.03 21.74
CA PRO A 3 66.18 11.30 20.31
C PRO A 3 64.74 11.46 19.73
N LYS A 4 64.57 12.18 18.61
CA LYS A 4 63.29 12.19 17.88
C LYS A 4 63.17 10.98 16.96
N ALA A 5 62.14 10.17 17.23
CA ALA A 5 61.78 8.96 16.50
C ALA A 5 61.43 9.24 15.02
N SER A 6 61.86 8.31 14.18
CA SER A 6 61.57 8.20 12.76
C SER A 6 60.16 7.64 12.53
N TYR A 7 59.40 8.27 11.63
CA TYR A 7 58.21 7.66 11.01
C TYR A 7 58.22 7.90 9.49
N PRO A 8 57.87 6.89 8.67
CA PRO A 8 58.06 6.93 7.22
C PRO A 8 56.99 7.73 6.48
N LYS A 9 57.43 8.55 5.51
CA LYS A 9 56.55 9.22 4.53
C LYS A 9 56.04 8.20 3.51
N LYS A 10 54.73 7.90 3.51
CA LYS A 10 54.08 7.19 2.41
C LYS A 10 54.03 8.12 1.18
N LYS A 11 54.69 7.71 0.09
CA LYS A 11 54.53 8.32 -1.23
C LYS A 11 53.23 7.80 -1.86
N ILE A 12 52.24 8.68 -1.99
CA ILE A 12 51.08 8.46 -2.85
C ILE A 12 51.49 8.87 -4.27
N HIS A 13 51.58 7.91 -5.18
CA HIS A 13 51.77 8.18 -6.59
C HIS A 13 50.41 8.49 -7.21
N SER A 14 50.16 9.76 -7.52
CA SER A 14 49.01 10.21 -8.30
C SER A 14 49.23 9.89 -9.78
N ASN A 15 48.64 8.79 -10.26
CA ASN A 15 48.53 8.54 -11.70
C ASN A 15 47.29 9.26 -12.25
N LEU A 16 47.47 10.49 -12.70
CA LEU A 16 46.50 11.20 -13.54
C LEU A 16 46.88 10.95 -15.01
N LYS A 17 46.11 10.11 -15.72
CA LYS A 17 46.15 10.04 -17.18
C LYS A 17 45.29 11.18 -17.77
N PRO A 18 45.76 11.87 -18.84
CA PRO A 18 45.01 12.95 -19.45
C PRO A 18 43.83 12.43 -20.28
N ALA A 19 42.79 13.28 -20.36
CA ALA A 19 41.49 13.00 -20.96
C ALA A 19 41.58 12.58 -22.43
N GLN A 20 40.97 11.44 -22.75
CA GLN A 20 40.68 11.03 -24.12
C GLN A 20 39.27 11.52 -24.48
N HIS A 21 39.20 12.30 -25.56
CA HIS A 21 37.96 12.70 -26.22
C HIS A 21 37.24 11.44 -26.72
N ILE A 22 36.09 11.12 -26.13
CA ILE A 22 35.19 10.09 -26.64
C ILE A 22 34.27 10.78 -27.67
N PRO A 23 34.13 10.25 -28.89
CA PRO A 23 33.19 10.78 -29.88
C PRO A 23 31.77 10.62 -29.35
N VAL A 24 30.93 11.65 -29.54
CA VAL A 24 29.49 11.57 -29.24
C VAL A 24 28.86 10.72 -30.34
N GLU A 25 28.91 9.40 -30.17
CA GLU A 25 28.08 8.47 -30.93
C GLU A 25 26.63 8.84 -30.64
N HIS A 26 25.91 9.28 -31.67
CA HIS A 26 24.50 9.60 -31.56
C HIS A 26 23.76 8.37 -31.03
N MET A 27 23.21 8.46 -29.82
CA MET A 27 22.25 7.49 -29.30
C MET A 27 21.06 7.48 -30.26
N LEU A 28 21.03 6.52 -31.18
CA LEU A 28 19.87 6.23 -32.01
C LEU A 28 18.79 5.69 -31.06
N PHE A 29 17.92 6.59 -30.62
CA PHE A 29 16.75 6.23 -29.82
C PHE A 29 15.78 5.49 -30.73
N GLU A 30 15.77 4.15 -30.64
CA GLU A 30 14.69 3.39 -31.25
C GLU A 30 13.38 3.79 -30.55
N PRO A 31 12.35 4.21 -31.28
CA PRO A 31 11.08 4.59 -30.68
C PRO A 31 10.55 3.40 -29.91
N MET A 32 10.57 3.49 -28.57
CA MET A 32 9.92 2.54 -27.68
C MET A 32 8.53 2.23 -28.24
N HIS A 33 8.32 0.98 -28.67
CA HIS A 33 7.04 0.53 -29.16
C HIS A 33 6.02 0.57 -28.02
N MET A 34 5.43 1.75 -27.79
CA MET A 34 4.28 1.93 -26.92
C MET A 34 3.05 1.40 -27.65
N VAL A 35 3.01 0.08 -27.79
CA VAL A 35 1.77 -0.60 -28.15
C VAL A 35 0.86 -0.43 -26.96
N ASP A 36 -0.17 0.40 -27.10
CA ASP A 36 -1.22 0.53 -26.11
C ASP A 36 -1.80 -0.87 -25.81
N TYR A 37 -1.97 -1.20 -24.53
CA TYR A 37 -2.46 -2.49 -24.06
C TYR A 37 -3.74 -2.90 -24.81
N PHE A 38 -4.63 -1.93 -25.09
CA PHE A 38 -5.86 -2.14 -25.85
C PHE A 38 -5.63 -2.62 -27.30
N ALA A 39 -4.61 -2.09 -27.98
CA ALA A 39 -4.26 -2.50 -29.34
C ALA A 39 -3.72 -3.94 -29.38
N SER A 40 -2.96 -4.34 -28.35
CA SER A 40 -2.46 -5.71 -28.22
C SER A 40 -3.57 -6.74 -27.97
N GLN A 41 -4.62 -6.34 -27.24
CA GLN A 41 -5.79 -7.17 -26.96
C GLN A 41 -6.86 -7.10 -28.08
N GLY A 42 -6.58 -6.40 -29.18
CA GLY A 42 -7.45 -6.33 -30.35
C GLY A 42 -8.77 -5.59 -30.14
N ILE A 43 -8.89 -4.79 -29.07
CA ILE A 43 -10.11 -4.04 -28.76
C ILE A 43 -10.20 -2.83 -29.69
N LYS A 44 -10.93 -2.99 -30.79
CA LYS A 44 -11.25 -1.89 -31.71
C LYS A 44 -12.46 -1.12 -31.19
N LEU A 45 -12.29 0.18 -30.96
CA LEU A 45 -13.36 1.09 -30.54
C LEU A 45 -14.28 1.37 -31.73
N SER A 46 -15.07 0.38 -32.14
CA SER A 46 -16.10 0.57 -33.18
C SER A 46 -17.38 1.05 -32.50
N GLU A 47 -17.92 2.19 -32.94
CA GLU A 47 -19.11 2.83 -32.37
C GLU A 47 -20.40 1.98 -32.53
N GLU A 48 -20.33 0.90 -33.31
CA GLU A 48 -21.47 0.04 -33.66
C GLU A 48 -21.46 -1.35 -33.02
N VAL A 49 -20.62 -1.64 -32.00
CA VAL A 49 -20.73 -2.96 -31.35
C VAL A 49 -21.96 -3.00 -30.44
N GLN A 50 -23.08 -3.45 -31.02
CA GLN A 50 -24.27 -3.87 -30.30
C GLN A 50 -23.97 -5.14 -29.49
N THR A 51 -23.42 -4.97 -28.30
CA THR A 51 -23.13 -6.07 -27.39
C THR A 51 -24.23 -6.21 -26.34
N GLY A 52 -25.11 -7.20 -26.51
CA GLY A 52 -26.00 -7.68 -25.44
C GLY A 52 -25.26 -8.41 -24.31
N ASP A 53 -23.97 -8.70 -24.51
CA ASP A 53 -23.12 -9.48 -23.62
C ASP A 53 -22.61 -8.69 -22.40
N LYS A 54 -22.29 -9.42 -21.32
CA LYS A 54 -21.80 -8.87 -20.04
C LYS A 54 -20.55 -8.01 -20.21
N LEU A 55 -19.60 -8.43 -21.05
CA LEU A 55 -18.37 -7.67 -21.31
C LEU A 55 -18.67 -6.32 -21.98
N GLY A 56 -19.60 -6.31 -22.91
CA GLY A 56 -20.04 -5.10 -23.59
C GLY A 56 -20.74 -4.11 -22.67
N LYS A 57 -21.55 -4.61 -21.73
CA LYS A 57 -22.12 -3.78 -20.64
C LYS A 57 -21.03 -3.16 -19.79
N GLN A 58 -19.99 -3.93 -19.43
CA GLN A 58 -18.85 -3.40 -18.67
C GLN A 58 -18.06 -2.36 -19.45
N LEU A 59 -17.80 -2.60 -20.75
CA LEU A 59 -17.08 -1.66 -21.60
C LEU A 59 -17.87 -0.36 -21.78
N LYS A 60 -19.19 -0.44 -22.00
CA LYS A 60 -20.07 0.75 -22.06
C LYS A 60 -20.10 1.50 -20.74
N SER A 61 -20.29 0.82 -19.60
CA SER A 61 -20.27 1.49 -18.28
C SER A 61 -18.92 2.13 -17.97
N PHE A 62 -17.83 1.51 -18.43
CA PHE A 62 -16.49 2.03 -18.25
C PHE A 62 -16.23 3.24 -19.16
N THR A 63 -16.64 3.18 -20.43
CA THR A 63 -16.54 4.31 -21.37
C THR A 63 -17.44 5.47 -20.95
N GLU A 64 -18.65 5.20 -20.46
CA GLU A 64 -19.52 6.23 -19.88
C GLU A 64 -18.86 6.89 -18.67
N TRP A 65 -18.30 6.10 -17.76
CA TRP A 65 -17.54 6.60 -16.63
C TRP A 65 -16.35 7.47 -17.07
N LEU A 66 -15.52 7.05 -18.01
CA LEU A 66 -14.42 7.87 -18.55
C LEU A 66 -14.92 9.19 -19.17
N LYS A 67 -16.09 9.17 -19.82
CA LYS A 67 -16.71 10.36 -20.40
C LYS A 67 -17.19 11.33 -19.31
N THR A 68 -17.67 10.82 -18.18
CA THR A 68 -17.98 11.65 -17.00
C THR A 68 -16.72 12.29 -16.42
N MET A 69 -15.60 11.57 -16.38
CA MET A 69 -14.32 12.10 -15.86
C MET A 69 -13.71 13.17 -16.76
N LYS A 70 -13.81 13.05 -18.09
CA LYS A 70 -13.27 14.05 -19.03
C LYS A 70 -14.10 15.33 -19.10
N LYS A 71 -15.38 15.29 -18.70
CA LYS A 71 -16.29 16.46 -18.68
C LYS A 71 -16.34 17.13 -17.29
N VAL A 72 -15.36 16.86 -16.44
CA VAL A 72 -15.15 17.64 -15.23
C VAL A 72 -14.42 18.92 -15.65
N HIS A 73 -15.18 20.01 -15.78
CA HIS A 73 -14.66 21.33 -16.12
C HIS A 73 -13.55 21.76 -15.14
N PRO A 74 -12.35 22.19 -15.61
CA PRO A 74 -11.25 22.61 -14.74
C PRO A 74 -11.61 23.75 -13.79
N ASP A 75 -12.59 24.59 -14.15
CA ASP A 75 -12.94 25.79 -13.37
C ASP A 75 -13.80 25.52 -12.13
N LYS A 76 -14.42 24.33 -11.99
CA LYS A 76 -15.24 23.96 -10.80
C LYS A 76 -14.59 22.91 -9.90
N LEU A 77 -13.33 22.58 -10.13
CA LEU A 77 -12.61 21.52 -9.43
C LEU A 77 -11.93 21.98 -8.13
N GLY A 78 -11.59 23.27 -8.01
CA GLY A 78 -10.77 23.76 -6.89
C GLY A 78 -11.37 23.57 -5.49
N GLN A 79 -12.70 23.58 -5.34
CA GLN A 79 -13.34 23.45 -4.01
C GLN A 79 -13.77 22.02 -3.67
N ASN A 80 -14.10 21.20 -4.67
CA ASN A 80 -14.55 19.83 -4.43
C ASN A 80 -13.37 18.87 -4.25
N ILE A 81 -12.25 19.10 -4.94
CA ILE A 81 -11.02 18.30 -4.78
C ILE A 81 -10.53 18.33 -3.34
N VAL A 82 -10.48 19.51 -2.71
CA VAL A 82 -9.95 19.65 -1.33
C VAL A 82 -10.79 18.85 -0.33
N GLN A 83 -12.12 18.84 -0.48
CA GLN A 83 -13.00 18.07 0.41
C GLN A 83 -12.87 16.56 0.16
N THR A 84 -12.75 16.14 -1.10
CA THR A 84 -12.54 14.73 -1.43
C THR A 84 -11.17 14.22 -0.98
N ASP A 85 -10.13 15.06 -1.09
CA ASP A 85 -8.76 14.69 -0.72
C ASP A 85 -8.63 14.49 0.80
N VAL A 86 -9.26 15.37 1.59
CA VAL A 86 -9.34 15.21 3.06
C VAL A 86 -10.13 13.96 3.45
N ALA A 87 -11.25 13.67 2.79
CA ALA A 87 -12.03 12.47 3.08
C ALA A 87 -11.26 11.18 2.72
N VAL A 88 -10.55 11.18 1.59
CA VAL A 88 -9.72 10.07 1.15
C VAL A 88 -8.53 9.87 2.08
N GLN A 89 -7.88 10.96 2.51
CA GLN A 89 -6.77 10.90 3.46
C GLN A 89 -7.22 10.35 4.82
N ASN A 90 -8.34 10.82 5.37
CA ASN A 90 -8.88 10.30 6.62
C ASN A 90 -9.26 8.81 6.52
N LEU A 91 -9.78 8.37 5.38
CA LEU A 91 -10.10 6.96 5.15
C LEU A 91 -8.82 6.11 5.09
N ALA A 92 -7.79 6.59 4.38
CA ALA A 92 -6.50 5.93 4.29
C ALA A 92 -5.81 5.82 5.66
N GLU A 93 -5.81 6.89 6.45
CA GLU A 93 -5.26 6.91 7.81
C GLU A 93 -5.99 5.90 8.71
N LYS A 94 -7.33 5.86 8.64
CA LYS A 94 -8.14 4.89 9.39
C LYS A 94 -7.96 3.45 8.92
N SER A 95 -7.61 3.22 7.66
CA SER A 95 -7.25 1.89 7.15
C SER A 95 -5.86 1.45 7.60
N ASN A 96 -4.95 2.40 7.85
CA ASN A 96 -3.61 2.11 8.37
C ASN A 96 -3.59 1.86 9.88
N THR A 97 -4.65 2.21 10.61
CA THR A 97 -4.77 1.81 12.01
C THR A 97 -5.18 0.33 12.09
N GLU A 98 -4.24 -0.52 12.53
CA GLU A 98 -4.54 -1.91 12.85
C GLU A 98 -5.54 -1.95 14.01
N GLY A 99 -6.78 -2.36 13.71
CA GLY A 99 -7.77 -2.62 14.74
C GLY A 99 -7.49 -3.97 15.39
N ASP A 100 -7.37 -4.00 16.72
CA ASP A 100 -7.28 -5.26 17.45
C ASP A 100 -8.57 -6.08 17.24
N ILE A 101 -8.48 -7.17 16.46
CA ILE A 101 -9.59 -8.09 16.25
C ILE A 101 -9.66 -9.04 17.44
N LEU A 102 -10.49 -8.69 18.42
CA LEU A 102 -10.74 -9.53 19.59
C LEU A 102 -11.84 -10.54 19.29
N THR A 103 -11.51 -11.83 19.34
CA THR A 103 -12.47 -12.91 19.14
C THR A 103 -12.44 -13.92 20.28
N GLU A 104 -13.56 -14.60 20.51
CA GLU A 104 -13.67 -15.64 21.52
C GLU A 104 -12.68 -16.79 21.27
N ALA A 105 -12.58 -17.24 20.01
CA ALA A 105 -11.63 -18.27 19.60
C ALA A 105 -10.17 -17.88 19.89
N MET A 106 -9.82 -16.59 19.74
CA MET A 106 -8.48 -16.11 20.08
C MET A 106 -8.19 -16.25 21.58
N ALA A 107 -9.17 -15.91 22.44
CA ALA A 107 -9.02 -16.07 23.89
C ALA A 107 -8.89 -17.56 24.29
N GLU A 108 -9.66 -18.44 23.65
CA GLU A 108 -9.57 -19.89 23.85
C GLU A 108 -8.20 -20.44 23.46
N VAL A 109 -7.67 -20.04 22.29
CA VAL A 109 -6.32 -20.43 21.86
C VAL A 109 -5.25 -19.93 22.85
N PHE A 110 -5.38 -18.73 23.41
CA PHE A 110 -4.44 -18.26 24.44
C PHE A 110 -4.50 -19.11 25.71
N ALA A 111 -5.69 -19.49 26.16
CA ALA A 111 -5.85 -20.39 27.30
C ALA A 111 -5.21 -21.76 27.02
N MET A 112 -5.42 -22.32 25.82
CA MET A 112 -4.79 -23.58 25.39
C MET A 112 -3.26 -23.50 25.33
N GLN A 113 -2.72 -22.33 25.00
CA GLN A 113 -1.28 -22.06 25.02
C GLN A 113 -0.72 -21.83 26.43
N GLY A 114 -1.55 -21.89 27.48
CA GLY A 114 -1.17 -21.59 28.87
C GLY A 114 -0.97 -20.10 29.14
N LYS A 115 -1.35 -19.21 28.22
CA LYS A 115 -1.25 -17.75 28.38
C LYS A 115 -2.53 -17.22 29.04
N ASN A 116 -2.78 -17.64 30.27
CA ASN A 116 -4.02 -17.36 31.00
C ASN A 116 -4.28 -15.86 31.16
N GLU A 117 -3.26 -15.07 31.50
CA GLU A 117 -3.40 -13.60 31.65
C GLU A 117 -3.94 -12.94 30.38
N LYS A 118 -3.40 -13.31 29.21
CA LYS A 118 -3.85 -12.79 27.91
C LYS A 118 -5.26 -13.26 27.56
N ALA A 119 -5.58 -14.52 27.86
CA ALA A 119 -6.93 -15.03 27.65
C ALA A 119 -7.97 -14.26 28.49
N ILE A 120 -7.65 -14.00 29.75
CA ILE A 120 -8.50 -13.20 30.66
C ILE A 120 -8.69 -11.79 30.10
N GLU A 121 -7.61 -11.11 29.71
CA GLU A 121 -7.68 -9.76 29.15
C GLU A 121 -8.61 -9.69 27.93
N VAL A 122 -8.50 -10.65 27.01
CA VAL A 122 -9.37 -10.70 25.82
C VAL A 122 -10.83 -10.98 26.21
N TYR A 123 -11.09 -11.90 27.15
CA TYR A 123 -12.46 -12.16 27.62
C TYR A 123 -13.08 -10.95 28.34
N GLU A 124 -12.31 -10.20 29.12
CA GLU A 124 -12.77 -8.96 29.76
C GLU A 124 -13.13 -7.91 28.71
N LYS A 125 -12.27 -7.68 27.71
CA LYS A 125 -12.57 -6.77 26.60
C LYS A 125 -13.83 -7.22 25.84
N LEU A 126 -13.99 -8.52 25.57
CA LEU A 126 -15.18 -9.07 24.92
C LEU A 126 -16.46 -8.89 25.75
N SER A 127 -16.36 -8.96 27.08
CA SER A 127 -17.47 -8.69 28.00
C SER A 127 -17.91 -7.23 27.96
N LEU A 128 -16.95 -6.29 27.85
CA LEU A 128 -17.26 -4.86 27.69
C LEU A 128 -17.93 -4.58 26.33
N LEU A 129 -17.47 -5.24 25.26
CA LEU A 129 -18.04 -5.10 23.93
C LEU A 129 -19.41 -5.78 23.78
N ASN A 130 -19.66 -6.86 24.54
CA ASN A 130 -20.90 -7.65 24.45
C ASN A 130 -21.53 -7.88 25.82
N PRO A 131 -22.22 -6.88 26.40
CA PRO A 131 -22.76 -6.96 27.77
C PRO A 131 -23.71 -8.14 28.01
N LEU A 132 -24.48 -8.54 26.99
CA LEU A 132 -25.41 -9.68 27.06
C LEU A 132 -24.72 -11.02 27.34
N LYS A 133 -23.45 -11.16 26.94
CA LYS A 133 -22.63 -12.36 27.13
C LYS A 133 -21.68 -12.24 28.33
N SER A 134 -21.80 -11.18 29.15
CA SER A 134 -20.85 -10.93 30.25
C SER A 134 -20.76 -12.10 31.24
N ALA A 135 -21.89 -12.68 31.65
CA ALA A 135 -21.91 -13.84 32.54
C ALA A 135 -21.21 -15.08 31.93
N TYR A 136 -21.33 -15.27 30.62
CA TYR A 136 -20.66 -16.35 29.89
C TYR A 136 -19.14 -16.16 29.90
N PHE A 137 -18.65 -14.96 29.61
CA PHE A 137 -17.21 -14.67 29.65
C PHE A 137 -16.65 -14.76 31.08
N ALA A 138 -17.41 -14.30 32.08
CA ALA A 138 -17.03 -14.47 33.48
C ALA A 138 -16.85 -15.96 33.85
N ALA A 139 -17.75 -16.83 33.40
CA ALA A 139 -17.63 -18.28 33.60
C ALA A 139 -16.39 -18.89 32.93
N LYS A 140 -15.97 -18.36 31.77
CA LYS A 140 -14.73 -18.76 31.08
C LYS A 140 -13.46 -18.25 31.77
N ILE A 141 -13.52 -17.12 32.46
CA ILE A 141 -12.39 -16.52 33.20
C ILE A 141 -12.10 -17.28 34.50
N LEU A 142 -13.14 -17.71 35.23
CA LEU A 142 -13.00 -18.41 36.52
C LEU A 142 -11.94 -19.54 36.53
N PRO A 143 -11.93 -20.51 35.60
CA PRO A 143 -10.93 -21.59 35.60
C PRO A 143 -9.51 -21.13 35.28
N LEU A 144 -9.32 -19.94 34.68
CA LEU A 144 -8.02 -19.43 34.26
C LEU A 144 -7.31 -18.62 35.37
N LYS A 145 -8.04 -18.29 36.44
CA LYS A 145 -7.55 -17.49 37.58
C LYS A 145 -6.98 -18.35 38.72
N GLY A 146 -6.89 -19.66 38.50
CA GLY A 146 -6.41 -20.66 39.46
C GLY A 146 -4.94 -20.98 39.33
#